data_AF-A0A2E5ZTB6-F1
#
_entry.id   AF-A0A2E5ZTB6-F1
#
_cell.length_a   1.000
_cell.length_b   1.000
_cell.length_c   1.000
_cell.angle_alpha   90.00
_cell.angle_beta   90.00
_cell.angle_gamma   90.00
#
_symmetry.space_group_name_H-M   'P 1'
#
loop_
_entity.id
_entity.type
_entity.pdbx_description
1 polymer ?
#
loop_
_entity_poly.entity_id
_entity_poly.type
_entity_poly.pdbx_seq_one_letter_code
_entity_poly.pdbx_strand_id
1 'polypeptide(L)'
;MVEYWRYPFLPSANTYLEGLTLEALLEDYFYSEARALAVARLETSATTGIIDVEGPPVNDEADIVVSYVISRLILAAADNQALINYVALSEALRAEKYFDSETDEDLVKVVNLLEIISVSLDGNKFSMSFVDYVKAASKLREGNWKLANRGVQNGLVTLDRETVVRLMREVIRQHLEELPEAPLEIKNKFEGPITELIGSVSKAFVERIGNLENVVGERQAEAMKELGRFDLVKAPPCFNNNLIDLQAGVNLPHPSRFFITTFLSSLNQDSESVMRLFATAPDFKESFTRYQVEHISGKTSGTQYSAPKCDTLVSTGVCPGPNALCRLIKHPLSYYRVMAESERPTITRMERILLAALDRETYPKKLIEDNLDNLKDFEFTYSDNLKNIKLSSAIKEDTPSIVDVKVSYFSGRTYSVDAPSEDKKLWITKAAMSITDGDIDYECLPLTDWKIALPIEESHFKSKKIKLVVKPLDIKYNSNEVRRNLVVLDIIKET
;
A
#
# COMPACT_ATOMS: atom_id res chain seq x y z
N MET A 1 37.89 -4.55 19.05
CA MET A 1 38.10 -4.07 17.67
C MET A 1 36.83 -4.43 16.92
N VAL A 2 36.27 -3.53 16.12
CA VAL A 2 35.05 -3.85 15.38
C VAL A 2 35.40 -4.85 14.28
N GLU A 3 34.67 -5.97 14.24
CA GLU A 3 34.85 -7.01 13.24
C GLU A 3 33.94 -6.73 12.05
N TYR A 4 34.49 -6.40 10.87
CA TYR A 4 33.70 -5.89 9.76
C TYR A 4 32.84 -6.96 9.08
N TRP A 5 33.20 -8.24 9.22
CA TRP A 5 32.35 -9.34 8.74
C TRP A 5 30.97 -9.41 9.45
N ARG A 6 30.85 -8.83 10.66
CA ARG A 6 29.58 -8.68 11.39
C ARG A 6 28.78 -7.47 10.90
N TYR A 7 29.47 -6.40 10.51
CA TYR A 7 28.89 -5.10 10.16
C TYR A 7 29.47 -4.56 8.84
N PRO A 8 29.27 -5.27 7.71
CA PRO A 8 29.93 -4.92 6.43
C PRO A 8 29.39 -3.62 5.80
N PHE A 9 28.27 -3.10 6.31
CA PHE A 9 27.65 -1.85 5.90
C PHE A 9 28.26 -0.60 6.57
N LEU A 10 29.20 -0.76 7.51
CA LEU A 10 29.85 0.39 8.12
C LEU A 10 30.72 1.12 7.08
N PRO A 11 30.70 2.46 7.03
CA PRO A 11 31.57 3.25 6.15
C PRO A 11 33.05 2.86 6.27
N SER A 12 33.51 2.54 7.48
CA SER A 12 34.90 2.14 7.73
C SER A 12 35.27 0.75 7.17
N ALA A 13 34.30 -0.08 6.76
CA ALA A 13 34.57 -1.34 6.07
C ALA A 13 35.04 -1.13 4.62
N ASN A 14 34.87 0.08 4.07
CA ASN A 14 35.32 0.41 2.71
C ASN A 14 36.84 0.31 2.52
N THR A 15 37.63 0.20 3.60
CA THR A 15 39.07 -0.06 3.51
C THR A 15 39.38 -1.36 2.76
N TYR A 16 38.47 -2.34 2.77
CA TYR A 16 38.60 -3.58 1.99
C TYR A 16 38.41 -3.38 0.48
N LEU A 17 37.90 -2.22 0.06
CA LEU A 17 37.69 -1.87 -1.35
C LEU A 17 38.84 -1.03 -1.91
N GLU A 18 39.76 -0.56 -1.06
CA GLU A 18 40.94 0.16 -1.50
C GLU A 18 41.75 -0.69 -2.47
N GLY A 19 42.07 -0.14 -3.64
CA GLY A 19 42.82 -0.90 -4.66
C GLY A 19 41.95 -1.71 -5.62
N LEU A 20 40.67 -1.97 -5.33
CA LEU A 20 39.79 -2.76 -6.20
C LEU A 20 39.21 -1.96 -7.37
N THR A 21 38.86 -2.63 -8.46
CA THR A 21 38.06 -2.05 -9.58
C THR A 21 36.78 -2.84 -9.75
N LEU A 22 35.80 -2.28 -10.46
CA LEU A 22 34.54 -2.98 -10.75
C LEU A 22 34.81 -4.28 -11.52
N GLU A 23 35.67 -4.24 -12.53
CA GLU A 23 36.02 -5.39 -13.36
C GLU A 23 36.62 -6.53 -12.52
N ALA A 24 37.48 -6.19 -11.55
CA ALA A 24 38.05 -7.18 -10.64
C ALA A 24 36.95 -7.88 -9.83
N LEU A 25 36.02 -7.11 -9.25
CA LEU A 25 34.90 -7.68 -8.48
C LEU A 25 34.02 -8.62 -9.32
N LEU A 26 33.79 -8.27 -10.58
CA LEU A 26 32.89 -9.01 -11.48
C LEU A 26 33.54 -10.26 -12.08
N GLU A 27 34.81 -10.20 -12.47
CA GLU A 27 35.43 -11.22 -13.34
C GLU A 27 36.63 -11.94 -12.71
N ASP A 28 37.37 -11.30 -11.80
CA ASP A 28 38.61 -11.89 -11.27
C ASP A 28 38.30 -13.15 -10.44
N TYR A 29 39.11 -14.19 -10.63
CA TYR A 29 39.00 -15.47 -9.94
C TYR A 29 39.16 -15.31 -8.42
N PHE A 30 39.98 -14.35 -7.97
CA PHE A 30 40.22 -14.12 -6.55
C PHE A 30 38.93 -13.78 -5.77
N TYR A 31 37.95 -13.12 -6.41
CA TYR A 31 36.67 -12.75 -5.78
C TYR A 31 35.53 -13.74 -6.09
N SER A 32 35.84 -14.96 -6.55
CA SER A 32 34.79 -15.95 -6.84
C SER A 32 33.98 -16.33 -5.61
N GLU A 33 34.64 -16.44 -4.45
CA GLU A 33 33.97 -16.75 -3.19
C GLU A 33 33.09 -15.57 -2.74
N ALA A 34 33.62 -14.35 -2.78
CA ALA A 34 32.84 -13.15 -2.52
C ALA A 34 31.59 -13.03 -3.41
N ARG A 35 31.68 -13.37 -4.71
CA ARG A 35 30.52 -13.43 -5.62
C ARG A 35 29.52 -14.50 -5.21
N ALA A 36 29.99 -15.70 -4.86
CA ALA A 36 29.13 -16.79 -4.40
C ALA A 36 28.38 -16.42 -3.11
N LEU A 37 29.09 -15.84 -2.13
CA LEU A 37 28.52 -15.31 -0.89
C LEU A 37 27.53 -14.18 -1.14
N ALA A 38 27.83 -13.26 -2.08
CA ALA A 38 26.94 -12.15 -2.42
C ALA A 38 25.61 -12.66 -2.95
N VAL A 39 25.69 -13.65 -3.83
CA VAL A 39 24.54 -14.31 -4.40
C VAL A 39 23.75 -15.07 -3.34
N ALA A 40 24.41 -15.88 -2.50
CA ALA A 40 23.77 -16.63 -1.43
C ALA A 40 23.05 -15.70 -0.43
N ARG A 41 23.67 -14.55 -0.12
CA ARG A 41 23.10 -13.48 0.71
C ARG A 41 21.78 -12.95 0.14
N LEU A 42 21.69 -12.73 -1.17
CA LEU A 42 20.46 -12.26 -1.83
C LEU A 42 19.38 -13.33 -1.87
N GLU A 43 19.74 -14.57 -2.22
CA GLU A 43 18.77 -15.67 -2.32
C GLU A 43 18.17 -16.06 -0.98
N THR A 44 19.01 -16.20 0.05
CA THR A 44 18.54 -16.52 1.41
C THR A 44 17.66 -15.39 1.95
N SER A 45 18.02 -14.13 1.71
CA SER A 45 17.14 -12.99 2.04
C SER A 45 15.80 -13.06 1.32
N ALA A 46 15.77 -13.38 0.02
CA ALA A 46 14.55 -13.44 -0.77
C ALA A 46 13.62 -14.62 -0.39
N THR A 47 14.22 -15.76 0.00
CA THR A 47 13.52 -17.02 0.26
C THR A 47 13.16 -17.22 1.73
N THR A 48 14.10 -17.00 2.64
CA THR A 48 13.94 -17.29 4.08
C THR A 48 13.95 -16.04 4.96
N GLY A 49 14.28 -14.87 4.41
CA GLY A 49 14.33 -13.61 5.14
C GLY A 49 15.52 -13.51 6.10
N ILE A 50 16.50 -14.39 5.99
CA ILE A 50 17.72 -14.40 6.83
C ILE A 50 18.97 -14.48 5.95
N ILE A 51 20.08 -13.89 6.43
CA ILE A 51 21.40 -14.04 5.81
C ILE A 51 22.23 -14.99 6.66
N ASP A 52 22.41 -16.21 6.15
CA ASP A 52 23.18 -17.27 6.79
C ASP A 52 24.60 -17.36 6.20
N VAL A 53 25.38 -16.30 6.41
CA VAL A 53 26.82 -16.28 6.05
C VAL A 53 27.65 -16.50 7.31
N GLU A 54 28.36 -17.61 7.40
CA GLU A 54 29.25 -17.91 8.52
C GLU A 54 30.48 -16.99 8.51
N GLY A 55 30.95 -16.62 9.71
CA GLY A 55 32.14 -15.77 9.87
C GLY A 55 33.45 -16.55 9.80
N PRO A 56 34.58 -15.88 10.05
CA PRO A 56 35.88 -16.53 10.18
C PRO A 56 35.88 -17.62 11.27
N PRO A 57 36.59 -18.74 11.07
CA PRO A 57 37.50 -19.03 9.95
C PRO A 57 36.82 -19.70 8.75
N VAL A 58 35.49 -19.83 8.72
CA VAL A 58 34.79 -20.55 7.65
C VAL A 58 34.81 -19.76 6.35
N ASN A 59 34.52 -18.46 6.43
CA ASN A 59 34.72 -17.52 5.33
C ASN A 59 35.66 -16.40 5.80
N ASP A 60 36.54 -15.96 4.91
CA ASP A 60 37.45 -14.86 5.20
C ASP A 60 36.69 -13.53 5.34
N GLU A 61 37.14 -12.68 6.27
CA GLU A 61 36.49 -11.39 6.53
C GLU A 61 36.43 -10.52 5.26
N ALA A 62 37.48 -10.55 4.44
CA ALA A 62 37.53 -9.83 3.17
C ALA A 62 36.43 -10.31 2.20
N ASP A 63 36.23 -11.62 2.05
CA ASP A 63 35.20 -12.15 1.16
C ASP A 63 33.80 -11.79 1.66
N ILE A 64 33.56 -11.79 2.96
CA ILE A 64 32.27 -11.38 3.54
C ILE A 64 31.99 -9.90 3.27
N VAL A 65 32.97 -9.02 3.48
CA VAL A 65 32.81 -7.57 3.24
C VAL A 65 32.63 -7.29 1.75
N VAL A 66 33.46 -7.88 0.88
CA VAL A 66 33.35 -7.72 -0.58
C VAL A 66 32.02 -8.30 -1.09
N SER A 67 31.55 -9.42 -0.53
CA SER A 67 30.25 -10.01 -0.88
C SER A 67 29.07 -9.07 -0.62
N TYR A 68 29.13 -8.29 0.47
CA TYR A 68 28.12 -7.28 0.77
C TYR A 68 28.11 -6.18 -0.30
N VAL A 69 29.28 -5.73 -0.75
CA VAL A 69 29.35 -4.72 -1.80
C VAL A 69 28.81 -5.24 -3.13
N ILE A 70 29.19 -6.46 -3.52
CA ILE A 70 28.69 -7.10 -4.74
C ILE A 70 27.17 -7.29 -4.64
N SER A 71 26.63 -7.68 -3.48
CA SER A 71 25.18 -7.84 -3.32
C SER A 71 24.45 -6.50 -3.46
N ARG A 72 24.99 -5.40 -2.91
CA ARG A 72 24.45 -4.05 -3.09
C ARG A 72 24.50 -3.61 -4.56
N LEU A 73 25.57 -3.92 -5.30
CA LEU A 73 25.65 -3.66 -6.75
C LEU A 73 24.57 -4.43 -7.52
N ILE A 74 24.37 -5.71 -7.22
CA ILE A 74 23.33 -6.53 -7.86
C ILE A 74 21.94 -5.95 -7.55
N LEU A 75 21.69 -5.51 -6.32
CA LEU A 75 20.41 -4.86 -5.95
C LEU A 75 20.16 -3.57 -6.74
N ALA A 76 21.19 -2.73 -6.91
CA ALA A 76 21.08 -1.53 -7.72
C ALA A 76 20.79 -1.86 -9.19
N ALA A 77 21.36 -2.96 -9.70
CA ALA A 77 21.13 -3.42 -11.06
C ALA A 77 19.77 -4.11 -11.28
N ALA A 78 19.20 -4.71 -10.24
CA ALA A 78 17.88 -5.33 -10.28
C ALA A 78 16.73 -4.32 -10.13
N ASP A 79 16.97 -3.18 -9.47
CA ASP A 79 15.98 -2.11 -9.23
C ASP A 79 14.61 -2.63 -8.71
N ASN A 80 14.65 -3.67 -7.87
CA ASN A 80 13.48 -4.30 -7.30
C ASN A 80 13.33 -3.95 -5.82
N GLN A 81 12.41 -3.04 -5.50
CA GLN A 81 12.24 -2.53 -4.14
C GLN A 81 11.89 -3.62 -3.11
N ALA A 82 11.13 -4.65 -3.48
CA ALA A 82 10.79 -5.73 -2.56
C ALA A 82 12.04 -6.53 -2.18
N LEU A 83 12.89 -6.85 -3.16
CA LEU A 83 14.16 -7.52 -2.92
C LEU A 83 15.10 -6.66 -2.05
N ILE A 84 15.20 -5.36 -2.33
CA ILE A 84 15.99 -4.41 -1.52
C ILE A 84 15.51 -4.43 -0.06
N ASN A 85 14.19 -4.37 0.16
CA ASN A 85 13.61 -4.37 1.49
C ASN A 85 13.82 -5.70 2.24
N TYR A 86 13.77 -6.83 1.53
CA TYR A 86 14.07 -8.14 2.10
C TYR A 86 15.50 -8.20 2.61
N VAL A 87 16.47 -7.84 1.76
CA VAL A 87 17.89 -7.85 2.11
C VAL A 87 18.19 -6.85 3.23
N ALA A 88 17.62 -5.64 3.17
CA ALA A 88 17.79 -4.62 4.21
C ALA A 88 17.34 -5.12 5.59
N LEU A 89 16.20 -5.82 5.69
CA LEU A 89 15.78 -6.42 6.95
C LEU A 89 16.69 -7.56 7.37
N SER A 90 17.07 -8.45 6.46
CA SER A 90 17.93 -9.59 6.77
C SER A 90 19.31 -9.16 7.29
N GLU A 91 19.89 -8.09 6.72
CA GLU A 91 21.14 -7.48 7.22
C GLU A 91 20.95 -6.88 8.62
N ALA A 92 19.84 -6.17 8.84
CA ALA A 92 19.55 -5.58 10.13
C ALA A 92 19.32 -6.62 11.23
N LEU A 93 18.67 -7.74 10.91
CA LEU A 93 18.48 -8.89 11.81
C LEU A 93 19.82 -9.61 12.09
N ARG A 94 20.67 -9.74 11.07
CA ARG A 94 22.02 -10.27 11.23
C ARG A 94 22.84 -9.39 12.19
N ALA A 95 22.81 -8.07 12.02
CA ALA A 95 23.49 -7.13 12.91
C ALA A 95 22.94 -7.20 14.35
N GLU A 96 21.62 -7.27 14.52
CA GLU A 96 20.96 -7.43 15.83
C GLU A 96 21.49 -8.64 16.62
N LYS A 97 21.65 -9.79 15.95
CA LYS A 97 22.21 -11.01 16.56
C LYS A 97 23.61 -10.78 17.16
N TYR A 98 24.43 -9.95 16.51
CA TYR A 98 25.76 -9.61 17.05
C TYR A 98 25.67 -8.53 18.12
N PHE A 99 24.78 -7.55 17.98
CA PHE A 99 24.53 -6.58 19.04
C PHE A 99 24.15 -7.25 20.36
N ASP A 100 23.45 -8.38 20.35
CA ASP A 100 23.10 -9.12 21.57
C ASP A 100 24.32 -9.64 22.34
N SER A 101 25.47 -9.85 21.69
CA SER A 101 26.69 -10.34 22.33
C SER A 101 27.77 -9.26 22.56
N GLU A 102 27.60 -8.04 22.03
CA GLU A 102 28.53 -6.93 22.27
C GLU A 102 28.47 -6.41 23.71
N THR A 103 29.60 -5.88 24.20
CA THR A 103 29.61 -5.06 25.43
C THR A 103 28.87 -3.74 25.19
N ASP A 104 28.40 -3.06 26.25
CA ASP A 104 27.72 -1.78 26.10
C ASP A 104 28.64 -0.72 25.46
N GLU A 105 29.94 -0.73 25.79
CA GLU A 105 30.94 0.15 25.20
C GLU A 105 31.19 -0.16 23.72
N ASP A 106 31.25 -1.44 23.34
CA ASP A 106 31.45 -1.83 21.94
C ASP A 106 30.20 -1.57 21.10
N LEU A 107 29.00 -1.75 21.67
CA LEU A 107 27.75 -1.36 21.03
C LEU A 107 27.76 0.14 20.71
N VAL A 108 28.13 1.00 21.65
CA VAL A 108 28.25 2.45 21.39
C VAL A 108 29.23 2.75 20.25
N LYS A 109 30.38 2.06 20.20
CA LYS A 109 31.35 2.24 19.11
C LYS A 109 30.75 1.89 17.76
N VAL A 110 30.12 0.73 17.64
CA VAL A 110 29.53 0.28 16.36
C VAL A 110 28.41 1.21 15.92
N VAL A 111 27.54 1.65 16.84
CA VAL A 111 26.45 2.59 16.53
C VAL A 111 27.00 3.91 15.98
N ASN A 112 28.01 4.48 16.63
CA ASN A 112 28.56 5.77 16.22
C ASN A 112 29.37 5.67 14.93
N LEU A 113 29.99 4.52 14.64
CA LEU A 113 30.66 4.26 13.36
C LEU A 113 29.71 4.17 12.17
N LEU A 114 28.40 3.96 12.40
CA LEU A 114 27.41 4.02 11.33
C LEU A 114 27.16 5.46 10.85
N GLU A 115 27.50 6.47 11.66
CA GLU A 115 27.39 7.91 11.33
C GLU A 115 25.96 8.42 11.01
N ILE A 116 24.92 7.65 11.33
CA ILE A 116 23.51 8.03 11.09
C ILE A 116 22.85 8.67 12.31
N ILE A 117 23.19 8.16 13.50
CA ILE A 117 22.74 8.64 14.82
C ILE A 117 23.90 8.56 15.80
N SER A 118 23.81 9.27 16.92
CA SER A 118 24.81 9.23 17.98
C SER A 118 24.23 8.73 19.31
N VAL A 119 24.95 7.80 19.95
CA VAL A 119 24.63 7.25 21.27
C VAL A 119 25.81 7.45 22.22
N SER A 120 25.50 7.79 23.47
CA SER A 120 26.46 7.85 24.58
C SER A 120 26.06 6.88 25.68
N LEU A 121 27.04 6.37 26.41
CA LEU A 121 26.86 5.53 27.61
C LEU A 121 27.33 6.31 28.85
N ASP A 122 26.47 6.40 29.86
CA ASP A 122 26.80 6.92 31.20
C ASP A 122 26.47 5.87 32.26
N GLY A 123 27.51 5.27 32.84
CA GLY A 123 27.38 4.05 33.66
C GLY A 123 26.74 2.93 32.85
N ASN A 124 25.49 2.58 33.16
CA ASN A 124 24.73 1.52 32.48
C ASN A 124 23.52 2.07 31.72
N LYS A 125 23.51 3.38 31.42
CA LYS A 125 22.38 4.04 30.75
C LYS A 125 22.82 4.60 29.41
N PHE A 126 22.11 4.21 28.36
CA PHE A 126 22.29 4.80 27.05
C PHE A 126 21.52 6.11 26.96
N SER A 127 22.05 7.06 26.20
CA SER A 127 21.37 8.31 25.88
C SER A 127 21.65 8.73 24.43
N MET A 128 20.67 9.38 23.81
CA MET A 128 20.80 10.00 22.48
C MET A 128 20.02 11.30 22.41
N SER A 129 20.32 12.16 21.43
CA SER A 129 19.52 13.36 21.17
C SER A 129 18.07 12.99 20.83
N PHE A 130 17.10 13.80 21.26
CA PHE A 130 15.69 13.61 20.86
C PHE A 130 15.50 13.68 19.33
N VAL A 131 16.39 14.41 18.64
CA VAL A 131 16.38 14.50 17.17
C VAL A 131 16.74 13.14 16.56
N ASP A 132 17.82 12.53 17.03
CA ASP A 132 18.27 11.21 16.60
C ASP A 132 17.24 10.13 16.96
N TYR A 133 16.64 10.23 18.14
CA TYR A 133 15.57 9.33 18.56
C TYR A 133 14.36 9.38 17.61
N VAL A 134 13.89 10.59 17.26
CA VAL A 134 12.76 10.75 16.34
C VAL A 134 13.09 10.23 14.95
N LYS A 135 14.32 10.46 14.47
CA LYS A 135 14.81 9.92 13.20
C LYS A 135 14.82 8.39 13.22
N ALA A 136 15.43 7.78 14.23
CA ALA A 136 15.53 6.33 14.39
C ALA A 136 14.16 5.66 14.56
N ALA A 137 13.26 6.25 15.35
CA ALA A 137 11.94 5.70 15.65
C ALA A 137 10.86 6.04 14.60
N SER A 138 11.20 6.75 13.51
CA SER A 138 10.23 7.32 12.56
C SER A 138 9.25 6.30 11.96
N LYS A 139 9.71 5.08 11.67
CA LYS A 139 8.89 3.96 11.16
C LYS A 139 8.34 3.04 12.26
N LEU A 140 8.75 3.23 13.53
CA LEU A 140 8.22 2.50 14.68
C LEU A 140 6.99 3.23 15.23
N ARG A 141 5.83 3.03 14.60
CA ARG A 141 4.60 3.79 14.91
C ARG A 141 3.83 3.29 16.16
N GLU A 142 4.38 2.32 16.89
CA GLU A 142 3.72 1.73 18.07
C GLU A 142 3.93 2.57 19.33
N GLY A 143 3.01 2.45 20.30
CA GLY A 143 2.88 3.33 21.46
C GLY A 143 4.20 3.67 22.16
N ASN A 144 5.00 2.66 22.52
CA ASN A 144 6.23 2.85 23.30
C ASN A 144 7.33 3.60 22.54
N TRP A 145 7.22 3.75 21.22
CA TRP A 145 8.22 4.43 20.39
C TRP A 145 7.92 5.92 20.20
N LYS A 146 6.68 6.36 20.47
CA LYS A 146 6.33 7.77 20.41
C LYS A 146 7.16 8.57 21.40
N LEU A 147 7.78 9.66 20.94
CA LEU A 147 8.58 10.54 21.80
C LEU A 147 7.78 11.05 23.02
N ALA A 148 6.47 11.29 22.85
CA ALA A 148 5.57 11.68 23.93
C ALA A 148 5.51 10.68 25.10
N ASN A 149 5.92 9.43 24.88
CA ASN A 149 5.96 8.37 25.88
C ASN A 149 7.39 8.09 26.40
N ARG A 150 8.36 8.97 26.12
CA ARG A 150 9.75 8.85 26.57
C ARG A 150 10.13 10.01 27.50
N GLY A 151 11.02 9.73 28.45
CA GLY A 151 11.62 10.76 29.28
C GLY A 151 12.66 11.55 28.49
N VAL A 152 12.48 12.86 28.39
CA VAL A 152 13.43 13.78 27.76
C VAL A 152 13.98 14.73 28.83
N GLN A 153 15.30 14.76 28.99
CA GLN A 153 15.98 15.68 29.91
C GLN A 153 17.13 16.36 29.19
N ASN A 154 17.17 17.70 29.23
CA ASN A 154 18.21 18.50 28.57
C ASN A 154 18.41 18.16 27.07
N GLY A 155 17.33 17.80 26.37
CA GLY A 155 17.36 17.40 24.96
C GLY A 155 17.80 15.96 24.69
N LEU A 156 18.07 15.17 25.73
CA LEU A 156 18.47 13.77 25.63
C LEU A 156 17.34 12.82 26.03
N VAL A 157 17.25 11.71 25.32
CA VAL A 157 16.35 10.59 25.62
C VAL A 157 17.17 9.47 26.24
N THR A 158 16.82 9.04 27.45
CA THR A 158 17.46 7.91 28.13
C THR A 158 16.85 6.59 27.70
N LEU A 159 17.69 5.60 27.41
CA LEU A 159 17.31 4.32 26.83
C LEU A 159 17.97 3.16 27.59
N ASP A 160 17.28 2.02 27.62
CA ASP A 160 17.89 0.74 27.96
C ASP A 160 18.53 0.10 26.72
N ARG A 161 19.36 -0.93 26.96
CA ARG A 161 20.07 -1.66 25.92
C ARG A 161 19.14 -2.26 24.88
N GLU A 162 18.05 -2.89 25.31
CA GLU A 162 17.05 -3.51 24.43
C GLU A 162 16.45 -2.47 23.47
N THR A 163 16.13 -1.27 23.98
CA THR A 163 15.63 -0.17 23.15
C THR A 163 16.69 0.28 22.14
N VAL A 164 17.96 0.42 22.54
CA VAL A 164 19.04 0.80 21.61
C VAL A 164 19.20 -0.24 20.51
N VAL A 165 19.31 -1.53 20.85
CA VAL A 165 19.44 -2.63 19.88
C VAL A 165 18.27 -2.63 18.89
N ARG A 166 17.04 -2.49 19.39
CA ARG A 166 15.84 -2.47 18.56
C ARG A 166 15.74 -1.23 17.66
N LEU A 167 16.19 -0.06 18.13
CA LEU A 167 16.34 1.14 17.31
C LEU A 167 17.40 0.95 16.24
N MET A 168 18.53 0.32 16.57
CA MET A 168 19.61 0.10 15.61
C MET A 168 19.23 -0.83 14.48
N ARG A 169 18.46 -1.89 14.76
CA ARG A 169 17.85 -2.71 13.70
C ARG A 169 17.04 -1.86 12.73
N GLU A 170 16.28 -0.90 13.26
CA GLU A 170 15.45 -0.03 12.44
C GLU A 170 16.28 0.98 11.64
N VAL A 171 17.31 1.57 12.25
CA VAL A 171 18.23 2.51 11.59
C VAL A 171 18.96 1.83 10.44
N ILE A 172 19.51 0.63 10.66
CA ILE A 172 20.21 -0.14 9.61
C ILE A 172 19.24 -0.50 8.50
N ARG A 173 18.03 -0.99 8.83
CA ARG A 173 17.04 -1.32 7.82
C ARG A 173 16.71 -0.11 6.95
N GLN A 174 16.38 1.04 7.56
CA GLN A 174 16.05 2.26 6.82
C GLN A 174 17.20 2.73 5.94
N HIS A 175 18.44 2.64 6.43
CA HIS A 175 19.62 3.00 5.65
C HIS A 175 19.79 2.12 4.41
N LEU A 176 19.48 0.83 4.53
CA LEU A 176 19.69 -0.15 3.46
C LEU A 176 18.48 -0.29 2.51
N GLU A 177 17.31 0.24 2.88
CA GLU A 177 16.11 0.30 2.02
C GLU A 177 16.26 1.32 0.86
N GLU A 178 17.15 2.31 1.01
CA GLU A 178 17.50 3.23 -0.07
C GLU A 178 18.25 2.48 -1.18
N LEU A 179 17.99 2.86 -2.44
CA LEU A 179 18.67 2.26 -3.59
C LEU A 179 20.18 2.41 -3.40
N PRO A 180 20.95 1.30 -3.44
CA PRO A 180 22.38 1.38 -3.21
C PRO A 180 23.09 2.26 -4.24
N GLU A 181 23.81 3.27 -3.76
CA GLU A 181 24.88 3.86 -4.56
C GLU A 181 26.12 2.96 -4.51
N ALA A 182 26.84 2.87 -5.63
CA ALA A 182 28.14 2.20 -5.65
C ALA A 182 29.10 2.92 -4.66
N PRO A 183 29.88 2.18 -3.84
CA PRO A 183 30.85 2.78 -2.94
C PRO A 183 31.80 3.73 -3.68
N LEU A 184 32.19 4.82 -3.02
CA LEU A 184 33.02 5.86 -3.63
C LEU A 184 34.36 5.31 -4.16
N GLU A 185 34.91 4.30 -3.50
CA GLU A 185 36.17 3.63 -3.85
C GLU A 185 36.07 2.93 -5.21
N ILE A 186 34.90 2.34 -5.51
CA ILE A 186 34.60 1.71 -6.81
C ILE A 186 34.23 2.78 -7.83
N LYS A 187 33.39 3.75 -7.45
CA LYS A 187 32.93 4.82 -8.33
C LYS A 187 34.08 5.69 -8.83
N ASN A 188 35.03 6.04 -7.98
CA ASN A 188 36.19 6.87 -8.33
C ASN A 188 37.14 6.20 -9.32
N LYS A 189 37.07 4.87 -9.45
CA LYS A 189 37.88 4.09 -10.38
C LYS A 189 37.13 3.68 -11.63
N PHE A 190 35.83 3.94 -11.68
CA PHE A 190 35.01 3.73 -12.86
C PHE A 190 34.97 5.03 -13.67
N GLU A 191 35.61 5.05 -14.83
CA GLU A 191 35.72 6.26 -15.66
C GLU A 191 34.42 6.60 -16.43
N GLY A 192 33.45 5.68 -16.49
CA GLY A 192 32.18 5.84 -17.20
C GLY A 192 31.03 6.41 -16.35
N PRO A 193 29.87 6.73 -16.97
CA PRO A 193 28.66 7.10 -16.26
C PRO A 193 28.12 5.93 -15.41
N ILE A 194 27.44 6.24 -14.30
CA ILE A 194 26.84 5.25 -13.39
C ILE A 194 25.93 4.22 -14.11
N THR A 195 25.31 4.61 -15.22
CA THR A 195 24.47 3.73 -16.06
C THR A 195 25.27 2.61 -16.72
N GLU A 196 26.52 2.85 -17.09
CA GLU A 196 27.40 1.81 -17.64
C GLU A 196 27.85 0.84 -16.56
N LEU A 197 28.09 1.31 -15.33
CA LEU A 197 28.37 0.45 -14.19
C LEU A 197 27.19 -0.49 -13.92
N ILE A 198 25.97 0.06 -13.85
CA ILE A 198 24.75 -0.73 -13.67
C ILE A 198 24.61 -1.74 -14.81
N GLY A 199 24.81 -1.32 -16.07
CA GLY A 199 24.74 -2.22 -17.23
C GLY A 199 25.76 -3.37 -17.18
N SER A 200 26.98 -3.12 -16.71
CA SER A 200 28.01 -4.13 -16.53
C SER A 200 27.62 -5.17 -15.47
N VAL A 201 27.08 -4.71 -14.33
CA VAL A 201 26.58 -5.61 -13.28
C VAL A 201 25.37 -6.41 -13.77
N SER A 202 24.39 -5.77 -14.43
CA SER A 202 23.22 -6.45 -15.01
C SER A 202 23.64 -7.54 -15.99
N LYS A 203 24.67 -7.29 -16.81
CA LYS A 203 25.21 -8.28 -17.75
C LYS A 203 25.91 -9.44 -17.03
N ALA A 204 26.73 -9.14 -16.02
CA ALA A 204 27.48 -10.15 -15.28
C ALA A 204 26.56 -11.10 -14.47
N PHE A 205 25.42 -10.59 -13.99
CA PHE A 205 24.49 -11.33 -13.13
C PHE A 205 23.10 -11.55 -13.73
N VAL A 206 22.94 -11.46 -15.05
CA VAL A 206 21.62 -11.47 -15.72
C VAL A 206 20.73 -12.65 -15.31
N GLU A 207 21.27 -13.87 -15.32
CA GLU A 207 20.52 -15.07 -14.94
C GLU A 207 20.12 -15.02 -13.45
N ARG A 208 21.01 -14.50 -12.61
CA ARG A 208 20.79 -14.46 -11.17
C ARG A 208 19.79 -13.39 -10.77
N ILE A 209 19.84 -12.23 -11.40
CA ILE A 209 18.83 -11.17 -11.26
C ILE A 209 17.47 -11.71 -11.70
N GLY A 210 17.38 -12.35 -12.87
CA GLY A 210 16.13 -12.94 -13.35
C GLY A 210 15.56 -13.99 -12.39
N ASN A 211 16.40 -14.85 -11.80
CA ASN A 211 15.98 -15.82 -10.79
C ASN A 211 15.44 -15.14 -9.52
N LEU A 212 16.10 -14.10 -9.03
CA LEU A 212 15.64 -13.34 -7.86
C LEU A 212 14.31 -12.64 -8.13
N GLU A 213 14.14 -12.04 -9.31
CA GLU A 213 12.88 -11.42 -9.73
C GLU A 213 11.74 -12.44 -9.83
N ASN A 214 12.01 -13.63 -10.37
CA ASN A 214 11.03 -14.72 -10.42
C ASN A 214 10.58 -15.15 -9.03
N VAL A 215 11.51 -15.35 -8.08
CA VAL A 215 11.17 -15.72 -6.69
C VAL A 215 10.26 -14.67 -6.03
N VAL A 216 10.59 -13.38 -6.18
CA VAL A 216 9.78 -12.29 -5.63
C VAL A 216 8.41 -12.22 -6.34
N GLY A 217 8.41 -12.33 -7.67
CA GLY A 217 7.22 -12.24 -8.50
C GLY A 217 6.23 -13.39 -8.26
N GLU A 218 6.72 -14.62 -8.13
CA GLU A 218 5.89 -15.80 -7.81
C GLU A 218 5.19 -15.63 -6.46
N ARG A 219 5.93 -15.17 -5.44
CA ARG A 219 5.41 -14.91 -4.09
C ARG A 219 4.31 -13.84 -4.10
N GLN A 220 4.51 -12.75 -4.85
CA GLN A 220 3.50 -11.71 -5.02
C GLN A 220 2.29 -12.21 -5.82
N ALA A 221 2.51 -12.96 -6.91
CA ALA A 221 1.45 -13.49 -7.76
C ALA A 221 0.57 -14.51 -7.01
N GLU A 222 1.18 -15.39 -6.22
CA GLU A 222 0.47 -16.35 -5.38
C GLU A 222 -0.39 -15.63 -4.32
N ALA A 223 0.16 -14.60 -3.67
CA ALA A 223 -0.59 -13.78 -2.72
C ALA A 223 -1.82 -13.09 -3.36
N MET A 224 -1.70 -12.62 -4.61
CA MET A 224 -2.82 -11.99 -5.32
C MET A 224 -3.86 -12.99 -5.82
N LYS A 225 -3.43 -14.17 -6.27
CA LYS A 225 -4.33 -15.22 -6.78
C LYS A 225 -5.32 -15.69 -5.71
N GLU A 226 -4.85 -15.85 -4.48
CA GLU A 226 -5.65 -16.38 -3.37
C GLU A 226 -6.65 -15.36 -2.81
N LEU A 227 -6.44 -14.06 -3.07
CA LEU A 227 -7.48 -13.05 -2.85
C LEU A 227 -8.69 -13.21 -3.78
N GLY A 228 -8.75 -14.22 -4.66
CA GLY A 228 -9.70 -14.34 -5.79
C GLY A 228 -11.21 -14.18 -5.52
N ARG A 229 -11.68 -14.17 -4.27
CA ARG A 229 -13.08 -13.81 -3.92
C ARG A 229 -13.26 -12.33 -3.54
N PHE A 230 -12.18 -11.65 -3.24
CA PHE A 230 -12.10 -10.25 -2.86
C PHE A 230 -11.81 -9.40 -4.11
N ASP A 231 -12.69 -8.44 -4.40
CA ASP A 231 -12.52 -7.52 -5.51
C ASP A 231 -11.74 -6.30 -5.04
N LEU A 232 -10.47 -6.25 -5.44
CA LEU A 232 -9.54 -5.17 -5.13
C LEU A 232 -10.05 -3.79 -5.59
N VAL A 233 -10.86 -3.71 -6.64
CA VAL A 233 -11.41 -2.44 -7.15
C VAL A 233 -12.39 -1.81 -6.14
N LYS A 234 -13.03 -2.63 -5.30
CA LYS A 234 -13.96 -2.17 -4.25
C LYS A 234 -13.25 -1.82 -2.94
N ALA A 235 -11.96 -2.13 -2.82
CA ALA A 235 -11.21 -1.94 -1.59
C ALA A 235 -11.03 -0.43 -1.25
N PRO A 236 -11.08 -0.06 0.04
CA PRO A 236 -10.84 1.32 0.46
C PRO A 236 -9.36 1.72 0.27
N PRO A 237 -9.05 3.03 0.15
CA PRO A 237 -7.67 3.52 0.00
C PRO A 237 -6.72 3.01 1.09
N CYS A 238 -7.21 2.87 2.33
CA CYS A 238 -6.42 2.32 3.43
C CYS A 238 -6.03 0.86 3.22
N PHE A 239 -6.85 0.04 2.57
CA PHE A 239 -6.46 -1.34 2.25
C PHE A 239 -5.44 -1.35 1.11
N ASN A 240 -5.71 -0.61 0.04
CA ASN A 240 -4.83 -0.58 -1.14
C ASN A 240 -3.43 -0.08 -0.83
N ASN A 241 -3.27 0.96 0.01
CA ASN A 241 -1.94 1.43 0.38
C ASN A 241 -1.14 0.36 1.15
N ASN A 242 -1.76 -0.28 2.15
CA ASN A 242 -1.08 -1.31 2.92
C ASN A 242 -0.81 -2.58 2.07
N LEU A 243 -1.62 -2.83 1.04
CA LEU A 243 -1.37 -3.88 0.07
C LEU A 243 -0.13 -3.57 -0.78
N ILE A 244 -0.01 -2.34 -1.28
CA ILE A 244 1.15 -1.86 -2.02
C ILE A 244 2.41 -1.98 -1.15
N ASP A 245 2.33 -1.54 0.10
CA ASP A 245 3.43 -1.65 1.06
C ASP A 245 3.86 -3.12 1.24
N LEU A 246 2.91 -4.05 1.44
CA LEU A 246 3.22 -5.48 1.53
C LEU A 246 3.87 -6.04 0.26
N GLN A 247 3.33 -5.71 -0.92
CA GLN A 247 3.91 -6.13 -2.19
C GLN A 247 5.32 -5.58 -2.37
N ALA A 248 5.57 -4.35 -1.94
CA ALA A 248 6.90 -3.74 -1.93
C ALA A 248 7.82 -4.33 -0.84
N GLY A 249 7.44 -5.39 -0.12
CA GLY A 249 8.25 -6.00 0.93
C GLY A 249 8.42 -5.07 2.15
N VAL A 250 7.50 -4.13 2.38
CA VAL A 250 7.53 -3.27 3.56
C VAL A 250 6.98 -4.03 4.76
N ASN A 251 7.70 -3.96 5.88
CA ASN A 251 7.21 -4.49 7.14
C ASN A 251 6.08 -3.60 7.67
N LEU A 252 4.83 -4.07 7.55
CA LEU A 252 3.66 -3.36 8.06
C LEU A 252 3.66 -3.27 9.60
N PRO A 253 3.37 -2.09 10.17
CA PRO A 253 3.12 -1.94 11.60
C PRO A 253 1.96 -2.82 12.10
N HIS A 254 1.96 -3.15 13.39
CA HIS A 254 0.91 -3.98 14.00
C HIS A 254 -0.54 -3.49 13.72
N PRO A 255 -0.88 -2.18 13.83
CA PRO A 255 -2.22 -1.69 13.50
C PRO A 255 -2.66 -1.98 12.06
N SER A 256 -1.73 -1.93 11.11
CA SER A 256 -1.98 -2.22 9.70
C SER A 256 -2.24 -3.71 9.48
N ARG A 257 -1.42 -4.58 10.09
CA ARG A 257 -1.64 -6.04 10.05
C ARG A 257 -3.00 -6.41 10.63
N PHE A 258 -3.31 -5.84 11.80
CA PHE A 258 -4.61 -6.05 12.45
C PHE A 258 -5.77 -5.62 11.54
N PHE A 259 -5.67 -4.44 10.91
CA PHE A 259 -6.68 -3.96 9.96
C PHE A 259 -6.86 -4.90 8.76
N ILE A 260 -5.78 -5.31 8.09
CA ILE A 260 -5.85 -6.23 6.94
C ILE A 260 -6.55 -7.54 7.34
N THR A 261 -6.10 -8.17 8.42
CA THR A 261 -6.64 -9.45 8.89
C THR A 261 -8.13 -9.34 9.23
N THR A 262 -8.52 -8.34 10.02
CA THR A 262 -9.92 -8.15 10.42
C THR A 262 -10.82 -7.77 9.23
N PHE A 263 -10.33 -6.95 8.30
CA PHE A 263 -11.07 -6.53 7.12
C PHE A 263 -11.33 -7.70 6.16
N LEU A 264 -10.30 -8.47 5.81
CA LEU A 264 -10.44 -9.63 4.93
C LEU A 264 -11.26 -10.75 5.58
N SER A 265 -11.05 -11.00 6.87
CA SER A 265 -11.87 -11.97 7.63
C SER A 265 -13.34 -11.58 7.65
N SER A 266 -13.66 -10.29 7.81
CA SER A 266 -15.04 -9.78 7.74
C SER A 266 -15.68 -9.94 6.34
N LEU A 267 -14.88 -10.12 5.30
CA LEU A 267 -15.28 -10.41 3.93
C LEU A 267 -15.20 -11.90 3.59
N ASN A 268 -15.13 -12.76 4.62
CA ASN A 268 -15.07 -14.22 4.53
C ASN A 268 -13.88 -14.75 3.72
N GLN A 269 -12.76 -14.02 3.71
CA GLN A 269 -11.49 -14.62 3.28
C GLN A 269 -11.01 -15.56 4.37
N ASP A 270 -10.48 -16.71 3.96
CA ASP A 270 -9.93 -17.69 4.88
C ASP A 270 -8.55 -17.25 5.40
N SER A 271 -8.11 -17.89 6.48
CA SER A 271 -6.82 -17.58 7.10
C SER A 271 -5.63 -17.85 6.19
N GLU A 272 -5.67 -18.85 5.30
CA GLU A 272 -4.53 -19.12 4.41
C GLU A 272 -4.35 -17.99 3.40
N SER A 273 -5.45 -17.48 2.84
CA SER A 273 -5.42 -16.32 1.94
C SER A 273 -4.79 -15.09 2.61
N VAL A 274 -5.16 -14.81 3.86
CA VAL A 274 -4.55 -13.72 4.65
C VAL A 274 -3.08 -14.00 4.99
N MET A 275 -2.75 -15.25 5.31
CA MET A 275 -1.39 -15.68 5.61
C MET A 275 -0.45 -15.50 4.43
N ARG A 276 -0.89 -15.89 3.23
CA ARG A 276 -0.11 -15.73 2.00
C ARG A 276 0.15 -14.27 1.65
N LEU A 277 -0.80 -13.39 1.99
CA LEU A 277 -0.58 -11.97 1.84
C LEU A 277 0.56 -11.47 2.74
N PHE A 278 0.54 -11.82 4.04
CA PHE A 278 1.66 -11.51 4.94
C PHE A 278 2.92 -12.27 4.61
N ALA A 279 2.80 -13.39 3.92
CA ALA A 279 3.93 -14.11 3.40
C ALA A 279 4.66 -13.29 2.35
N THR A 280 4.27 -12.08 1.94
CA THR A 280 5.13 -11.17 1.15
C THR A 280 5.95 -10.20 2.03
N ALA A 281 5.74 -10.19 3.35
CA ALA A 281 6.50 -9.34 4.25
C ALA A 281 7.90 -9.94 4.53
N PRO A 282 8.92 -9.09 4.75
CA PRO A 282 10.30 -9.53 5.01
C PRO A 282 10.46 -10.24 6.35
N ASP A 283 9.65 -9.90 7.36
CA ASP A 283 9.70 -10.46 8.71
C ASP A 283 8.69 -11.59 8.94
N PHE A 284 8.14 -12.14 7.85
CA PHE A 284 7.11 -13.17 7.93
C PHE A 284 7.64 -14.42 8.63
N LYS A 285 7.00 -14.78 9.75
CA LYS A 285 7.19 -16.04 10.45
C LYS A 285 5.90 -16.81 10.44
N GLU A 286 5.85 -17.94 9.72
CA GLU A 286 4.60 -18.65 9.45
C GLU A 286 3.85 -19.02 10.74
N SER A 287 4.51 -19.68 11.69
CA SER A 287 3.87 -20.15 12.93
C SER A 287 3.25 -19.02 13.76
N PHE A 288 3.99 -17.92 13.91
CA PHE A 288 3.55 -16.76 14.69
C PHE A 288 2.43 -16.00 13.97
N THR A 289 2.60 -15.77 12.66
CA THR A 289 1.61 -15.05 11.85
C THR A 289 0.31 -15.85 11.77
N ARG A 290 0.40 -17.19 11.65
CA ARG A 290 -0.75 -18.10 11.64
C ARG A 290 -1.54 -17.98 12.93
N TYR A 291 -0.85 -18.08 14.06
CA TYR A 291 -1.48 -17.89 15.36
C TYR A 291 -2.19 -16.54 15.47
N GLN A 292 -1.55 -15.44 15.05
CA GLN A 292 -2.17 -14.11 15.07
C GLN A 292 -3.42 -14.04 14.17
N VAL A 293 -3.33 -14.53 12.94
CA VAL A 293 -4.42 -14.50 11.97
C VAL A 293 -5.61 -15.35 12.46
N GLU A 294 -5.36 -16.55 12.96
CA GLU A 294 -6.41 -17.46 13.48
C GLU A 294 -7.04 -16.96 14.78
N HIS A 295 -6.26 -16.29 15.63
CA HIS A 295 -6.78 -15.64 16.83
C HIS A 295 -7.70 -14.46 16.47
N ILE A 296 -7.30 -13.61 15.53
CA ILE A 296 -8.06 -12.44 15.08
C ILE A 296 -9.32 -12.86 14.31
N SER A 297 -9.24 -13.91 13.49
CA SER A 297 -10.38 -14.41 12.71
C SER A 297 -11.38 -15.21 13.54
N GLY A 298 -11.10 -15.47 14.82
CA GLY A 298 -11.97 -16.20 15.72
C GLY A 298 -11.87 -17.72 15.63
N LYS A 299 -10.97 -18.28 14.81
CA LYS A 299 -10.78 -19.74 14.68
C LYS A 299 -10.28 -20.37 15.97
N THR A 300 -9.36 -19.70 16.68
CA THR A 300 -8.79 -20.20 17.94
C THR A 300 -9.44 -19.55 19.16
N SER A 301 -9.82 -18.27 19.09
CA SER A 301 -10.35 -17.50 20.23
C SER A 301 -11.87 -17.59 20.40
N GLY A 302 -12.59 -18.10 19.40
CA GLY A 302 -14.05 -18.13 19.36
C GLY A 302 -14.72 -16.76 19.12
N THR A 303 -13.94 -15.66 19.12
CA THR A 303 -14.45 -14.30 18.87
C THR A 303 -13.80 -13.74 17.61
N GLN A 304 -14.60 -13.45 16.59
CA GLN A 304 -14.12 -12.79 15.38
C GLN A 304 -14.07 -11.28 15.60
N TYR A 305 -12.88 -10.69 15.46
CA TYR A 305 -12.69 -9.25 15.60
C TYR A 305 -13.18 -8.51 14.33
N SER A 306 -13.85 -7.37 14.53
CA SER A 306 -14.24 -6.47 13.44
C SER A 306 -13.08 -5.55 13.04
N ALA A 307 -13.07 -5.16 11.77
CA ALA A 307 -12.19 -4.10 11.30
C ALA A 307 -12.40 -2.79 12.10
N PRO A 308 -11.33 -2.01 12.37
CA PRO A 308 -11.46 -0.71 13.01
C PRO A 308 -12.27 0.30 12.18
N LYS A 309 -12.91 1.27 12.85
CA LYS A 309 -13.59 2.41 12.23
C LYS A 309 -12.58 3.37 11.58
N CYS A 310 -13.04 4.19 10.64
CA CYS A 310 -12.19 5.13 9.90
C CYS A 310 -11.40 6.08 10.84
N ASP A 311 -12.03 6.64 11.88
CA ASP A 311 -11.35 7.52 12.84
C ASP A 311 -10.21 6.79 13.59
N THR A 312 -10.39 5.51 13.89
CA THR A 312 -9.34 4.65 14.47
C THR A 312 -8.21 4.46 13.48
N LEU A 313 -8.51 4.13 12.21
CA LEU A 313 -7.49 3.97 11.17
C LEU A 313 -6.69 5.25 10.91
N VAL A 314 -7.32 6.42 11.03
CA VAL A 314 -6.63 7.72 10.95
C VAL A 314 -5.71 7.92 12.14
N SER A 315 -6.21 7.77 13.36
CA SER A 315 -5.43 7.99 14.58
C SER A 315 -4.29 6.99 14.80
N THR A 316 -4.38 5.79 14.22
CA THR A 316 -3.31 4.77 14.25
C THR A 316 -2.37 4.83 13.05
N GLY A 317 -2.58 5.75 12.10
CA GLY A 317 -1.72 5.96 10.95
C GLY A 317 -1.81 4.87 9.86
N VAL A 318 -2.92 4.13 9.81
CA VAL A 318 -3.24 3.13 8.77
C VAL A 318 -3.92 3.79 7.56
N CYS A 319 -4.65 4.88 7.77
CA CYS A 319 -5.31 5.62 6.70
C CYS A 319 -4.32 6.55 5.96
N PRO A 320 -4.13 6.41 4.63
CA PRO A 320 -3.25 7.29 3.86
C PRO A 320 -3.86 8.66 3.55
N GLY A 321 -5.16 8.83 3.82
CA GLY A 321 -5.93 10.02 3.49
C GLY A 321 -7.31 9.65 2.90
N PRO A 322 -8.39 10.35 3.28
CA PRO A 322 -9.73 10.03 2.79
C PRO A 322 -9.98 10.58 1.38
N ASN A 323 -10.51 9.74 0.48
CA ASN A 323 -11.13 10.18 -0.78
C ASN A 323 -12.57 10.70 -0.55
N ALA A 324 -13.25 11.09 -1.62
CA ALA A 324 -14.62 11.63 -1.53
C ALA A 324 -15.61 10.67 -0.85
N LEU A 325 -15.59 9.37 -1.17
CA LEU A 325 -16.45 8.37 -0.52
C LEU A 325 -16.09 8.16 0.95
N CYS A 326 -14.79 8.13 1.29
CA CYS A 326 -14.33 7.99 2.67
C CYS A 326 -14.89 9.07 3.59
N ARG A 327 -15.13 10.28 3.09
CA ARG A 327 -15.69 11.40 3.89
C ARG A 327 -17.18 11.22 4.23
N LEU A 328 -17.86 10.28 3.57
CA LEU A 328 -19.29 10.05 3.71
C LEU A 328 -19.64 8.78 4.49
N ILE A 329 -18.61 7.98 4.83
CA ILE A 329 -18.74 6.69 5.49
C ILE A 329 -17.82 6.64 6.71
N LYS A 330 -18.18 5.83 7.71
CA LYS A 330 -17.45 5.75 9.00
C LYS A 330 -16.68 4.44 9.19
N HIS A 331 -16.78 3.52 8.23
CA HIS A 331 -16.24 2.17 8.34
C HIS A 331 -15.76 1.60 6.99
N PRO A 332 -14.58 0.96 6.92
CA PRO A 332 -14.03 0.40 5.67
C PRO A 332 -14.95 -0.66 5.03
N LEU A 333 -15.63 -1.50 5.82
CA LEU A 333 -16.64 -2.43 5.27
C LEU A 333 -17.84 -1.71 4.63
N SER A 334 -18.23 -0.54 5.14
CA SER A 334 -19.28 0.26 4.51
C SER A 334 -18.81 0.82 3.16
N TYR A 335 -17.55 1.25 3.07
CA TYR A 335 -16.93 1.64 1.79
C TYR A 335 -17.06 0.51 0.76
N TYR A 336 -16.60 -0.70 1.12
CA TYR A 336 -16.62 -1.85 0.23
C TYR A 336 -18.05 -2.21 -0.25
N ARG A 337 -19.04 -2.12 0.63
CA ARG A 337 -20.46 -2.34 0.29
C ARG A 337 -21.03 -1.27 -0.65
N VAL A 338 -20.65 -0.01 -0.48
CA VAL A 338 -21.06 1.08 -1.38
C VAL A 338 -20.42 0.93 -2.75
N MET A 339 -19.17 0.48 -2.81
CA MET A 339 -18.49 0.16 -4.08
C MET A 339 -19.08 -1.07 -4.79
N ALA A 340 -19.90 -1.88 -4.11
CA ALA A 340 -20.60 -3.04 -4.68
C ALA A 340 -22.01 -2.70 -5.21
N GLU A 341 -22.38 -1.42 -5.32
CA GLU A 341 -23.72 -1.01 -5.75
C GLU A 341 -24.11 -1.58 -7.12
N SER A 342 -23.15 -1.67 -8.04
CA SER A 342 -23.34 -2.20 -9.40
C SER A 342 -23.76 -3.67 -9.44
N GLU A 343 -23.47 -4.45 -8.39
CA GLU A 343 -23.76 -5.89 -8.30
C GLU A 343 -25.20 -6.18 -7.85
N ARG A 344 -25.94 -5.16 -7.43
CA ARG A 344 -27.35 -5.30 -7.08
C ARG A 344 -28.20 -5.52 -8.33
N PRO A 345 -29.35 -6.22 -8.22
CA PRO A 345 -30.32 -6.32 -9.30
C PRO A 345 -30.72 -4.94 -9.83
N THR A 346 -30.97 -4.83 -11.15
CA THR A 346 -31.32 -3.56 -11.83
C THR A 346 -32.47 -2.83 -11.15
N ILE A 347 -33.53 -3.54 -10.78
CA ILE A 347 -34.70 -2.97 -10.10
C ILE A 347 -34.30 -2.34 -8.75
N THR A 348 -33.50 -3.05 -7.95
CA THR A 348 -32.99 -2.55 -6.65
C THR A 348 -32.09 -1.33 -6.81
N ARG A 349 -31.23 -1.32 -7.84
CA ARG A 349 -30.39 -0.14 -8.16
C ARG A 349 -31.25 1.05 -8.53
N MET A 350 -32.24 0.84 -9.41
CA MET A 350 -33.15 1.90 -9.85
C MET A 350 -33.98 2.45 -8.69
N GLU A 351 -34.54 1.59 -7.84
CA GLU A 351 -35.26 2.02 -6.64
C GLU A 351 -34.38 2.91 -5.76
N ARG A 352 -33.11 2.54 -5.54
CA ARG A 352 -32.17 3.34 -4.75
C ARG A 352 -31.83 4.69 -5.41
N ILE A 353 -31.70 4.74 -6.74
CA ILE A 353 -31.51 6.00 -7.49
C ILE A 353 -32.76 6.89 -7.38
N LEU A 354 -33.97 6.32 -7.46
CA LEU A 354 -35.21 7.07 -7.31
C LEU A 354 -35.34 7.64 -5.89
N LEU A 355 -35.13 6.81 -4.86
CA LEU A 355 -35.09 7.26 -3.48
C LEU A 355 -34.03 8.36 -3.27
N ALA A 356 -32.90 8.28 -3.97
CA ALA A 356 -31.83 9.29 -3.99
C ALA A 356 -32.25 10.60 -4.68
N ALA A 357 -32.91 10.54 -5.83
CA ALA A 357 -33.30 11.72 -6.61
C ALA A 357 -34.32 12.58 -5.88
N LEU A 358 -35.16 11.97 -5.06
CA LEU A 358 -36.35 12.62 -4.54
C LEU A 358 -36.14 13.22 -3.14
N ASP A 359 -35.09 12.79 -2.45
CA ASP A 359 -34.59 13.36 -1.18
C ASP A 359 -35.65 13.52 -0.09
N ARG A 360 -36.58 12.55 0.02
CA ARG A 360 -37.62 12.50 1.05
C ARG A 360 -37.29 11.44 2.11
N GLU A 361 -37.64 11.71 3.36
CA GLU A 361 -37.48 10.74 4.47
C GLU A 361 -38.41 9.52 4.29
N THR A 362 -39.66 9.78 3.90
CA THR A 362 -40.67 8.77 3.60
C THR A 362 -41.25 8.99 2.21
N TYR A 363 -41.39 7.91 1.46
CA TYR A 363 -41.79 7.98 0.05
C TYR A 363 -43.14 7.31 -0.20
N PRO A 364 -44.07 7.90 -0.98
CA PRO A 364 -45.33 7.25 -1.33
C PRO A 364 -45.08 5.98 -2.14
N LYS A 365 -45.38 4.81 -1.58
CA LYS A 365 -45.16 3.48 -2.20
C LYS A 365 -45.60 3.42 -3.66
N LYS A 366 -46.82 3.89 -3.94
CA LYS A 366 -47.40 3.94 -5.29
C LYS A 366 -46.54 4.72 -6.30
N LEU A 367 -45.88 5.80 -5.87
CA LEU A 367 -45.06 6.61 -6.77
C LEU A 367 -43.71 5.95 -7.11
N ILE A 368 -43.16 5.09 -6.23
CA ILE A 368 -42.00 4.24 -6.57
C ILE A 368 -42.46 3.16 -7.54
N GLU A 369 -43.55 2.47 -7.23
CA GLU A 369 -44.11 1.40 -8.07
C GLU A 369 -44.40 1.92 -9.50
N ASP A 370 -45.03 3.10 -9.62
CA ASP A 370 -45.32 3.74 -10.90
C ASP A 370 -44.03 4.06 -11.68
N ASN A 371 -42.96 4.51 -11.02
CA ASN A 371 -41.68 4.77 -11.70
C ASN A 371 -40.97 3.48 -12.10
N LEU A 372 -40.97 2.47 -11.23
CA LEU A 372 -40.34 1.17 -11.50
C LEU A 372 -41.04 0.44 -12.65
N ASP A 373 -42.37 0.49 -12.76
CA ASP A 373 -43.09 -0.11 -13.90
C ASP A 373 -42.79 0.63 -15.22
N ASN A 374 -42.69 1.97 -15.20
CA ASN A 374 -42.28 2.73 -16.39
C ASN A 374 -40.83 2.42 -16.82
N LEU A 375 -39.98 1.97 -15.89
CA LEU A 375 -38.56 1.70 -16.11
C LEU A 375 -38.24 0.19 -16.13
N LYS A 376 -39.24 -0.68 -16.25
CA LYS A 376 -39.03 -2.14 -16.20
C LYS A 376 -38.11 -2.69 -17.29
N ASP A 377 -38.12 -2.04 -18.45
CA ASP A 377 -37.29 -2.41 -19.61
C ASP A 377 -35.95 -1.66 -19.64
N PHE A 378 -35.64 -0.87 -18.60
CA PHE A 378 -34.36 -0.17 -18.49
C PHE A 378 -33.26 -1.14 -18.07
N GLU A 379 -32.13 -1.09 -18.77
CA GLU A 379 -30.88 -1.73 -18.37
C GLU A 379 -29.76 -0.69 -18.19
N PHE A 380 -28.83 -1.00 -17.29
CA PHE A 380 -27.60 -0.21 -17.11
C PHE A 380 -26.53 -0.52 -18.19
N THR A 381 -26.74 -1.59 -18.95
CA THR A 381 -25.93 -1.99 -20.11
C THR A 381 -26.33 -1.22 -21.36
N TYR A 382 -25.39 -1.10 -22.30
CA TYR A 382 -25.56 -0.38 -23.55
C TYR A 382 -24.69 -1.01 -24.65
N SER A 383 -24.97 -0.72 -25.91
CA SER A 383 -24.20 -1.25 -27.04
C SER A 383 -22.91 -0.45 -27.28
N ASP A 384 -21.89 -1.08 -27.86
CA ASP A 384 -20.58 -0.45 -28.06
C ASP A 384 -20.61 0.72 -29.09
N ASN A 385 -21.59 0.74 -29.99
CA ASN A 385 -21.69 1.73 -31.07
C ASN A 385 -22.47 2.99 -30.63
N LEU A 386 -22.01 3.66 -29.57
CA LEU A 386 -22.61 4.90 -29.10
C LEU A 386 -22.19 6.10 -29.94
N LYS A 387 -23.14 7.00 -30.23
CA LYS A 387 -22.85 8.26 -30.90
C LYS A 387 -22.32 9.28 -29.89
N ASN A 388 -21.26 10.00 -30.29
CA ASN A 388 -20.80 11.18 -29.58
C ASN A 388 -21.59 12.41 -30.07
N ILE A 389 -22.33 13.04 -29.16
CA ILE A 389 -23.22 14.16 -29.47
C ILE A 389 -23.12 15.26 -28.41
N LYS A 390 -23.67 16.44 -28.72
CA LYS A 390 -23.79 17.55 -27.76
C LYS A 390 -24.77 17.19 -26.64
N LEU A 391 -24.51 17.69 -25.44
CA LEU A 391 -25.35 17.46 -24.25
C LEU A 391 -26.78 17.96 -24.47
N SER A 392 -26.95 19.10 -25.13
CA SER A 392 -28.25 19.67 -25.49
C SER A 392 -29.08 18.79 -26.43
N SER A 393 -28.42 17.91 -27.18
CA SER A 393 -29.07 16.91 -28.03
C SER A 393 -29.32 15.62 -27.24
N ALA A 394 -28.35 15.18 -26.44
CA ALA A 394 -28.44 13.96 -25.65
C ALA A 394 -29.69 13.89 -24.76
N ILE A 395 -30.07 15.00 -24.10
CA ILE A 395 -31.29 15.05 -23.26
C ILE A 395 -32.58 14.74 -24.02
N LYS A 396 -32.61 14.91 -25.35
CA LYS A 396 -33.78 14.71 -26.22
C LYS A 396 -33.85 13.31 -26.84
N GLU A 397 -32.80 12.51 -26.70
CA GLU A 397 -32.74 11.15 -27.24
C GLU A 397 -33.44 10.15 -26.31
N ASP A 398 -33.84 9.00 -26.83
CA ASP A 398 -34.35 7.88 -26.01
C ASP A 398 -33.27 6.80 -25.75
N THR A 399 -32.10 6.95 -26.37
CA THR A 399 -31.01 5.96 -26.35
C THR A 399 -29.75 6.51 -25.67
N PRO A 400 -28.89 5.65 -25.09
CA PRO A 400 -27.60 6.08 -24.54
C PRO A 400 -26.75 6.81 -25.56
N SER A 401 -26.01 7.82 -25.11
CA SER A 401 -25.11 8.61 -25.95
C SER A 401 -23.85 9.01 -25.20
N ILE A 402 -22.75 9.24 -25.92
CA ILE A 402 -21.52 9.77 -25.35
C ILE A 402 -21.57 11.30 -25.40
N VAL A 403 -21.25 11.95 -24.29
CA VAL A 403 -21.12 13.41 -24.18
C VAL A 403 -19.76 13.79 -23.61
N ASP A 404 -19.15 14.85 -24.13
CA ASP A 404 -17.90 15.43 -23.61
C ASP A 404 -18.21 16.70 -22.81
N VAL A 405 -18.16 16.60 -21.49
CA VAL A 405 -18.73 17.60 -20.57
C VAL A 405 -17.77 17.99 -19.45
N LYS A 406 -18.00 19.14 -18.83
CA LYS A 406 -17.47 19.48 -17.50
C LYS A 406 -18.50 19.16 -16.43
N VAL A 407 -18.04 18.76 -15.26
CA VAL A 407 -18.87 18.62 -14.06
C VAL A 407 -18.95 19.99 -13.39
N SER A 408 -20.11 20.66 -13.45
CA SER A 408 -20.28 22.00 -12.87
C SER A 408 -20.59 21.94 -11.37
N TYR A 409 -21.21 20.85 -10.92
CA TYR A 409 -21.53 20.61 -9.51
C TYR A 409 -21.34 19.14 -9.15
N PHE A 410 -20.80 18.89 -7.96
CA PHE A 410 -20.73 17.56 -7.35
C PHE A 410 -20.83 17.66 -5.82
N SER A 411 -21.77 16.91 -5.22
CA SER A 411 -21.87 16.79 -3.76
C SER A 411 -22.28 15.39 -3.35
N GLY A 412 -21.42 14.74 -2.58
CA GLY A 412 -21.73 13.47 -1.92
C GLY A 412 -22.52 13.67 -0.61
N ARG A 413 -23.50 12.80 -0.34
CA ARG A 413 -24.26 12.76 0.92
C ARG A 413 -24.64 11.32 1.26
N THR A 414 -24.64 10.99 2.55
CA THR A 414 -25.22 9.74 3.07
C THR A 414 -26.44 10.09 3.90
N TYR A 415 -27.56 9.44 3.63
CA TYR A 415 -28.79 9.64 4.38
C TYR A 415 -29.55 8.31 4.53
N SER A 416 -30.52 8.31 5.42
CA SER A 416 -31.37 7.15 5.68
C SER A 416 -32.77 7.40 5.15
N VAL A 417 -33.36 6.42 4.48
CA VAL A 417 -34.71 6.48 3.90
C VAL A 417 -35.46 5.18 4.19
N ASP A 418 -36.76 5.27 4.44
CA ASP A 418 -37.60 4.08 4.61
C ASP A 418 -37.92 3.49 3.22
N ALA A 419 -37.48 2.25 2.97
CA ALA A 419 -37.72 1.56 1.72
C ALA A 419 -39.14 0.95 1.70
N PRO A 420 -40.03 1.39 0.79
CA PRO A 420 -41.40 0.87 0.73
C PRO A 420 -41.49 -0.62 0.36
N SER A 421 -40.42 -1.17 -0.22
CA SER A 421 -40.31 -2.56 -0.67
C SER A 421 -39.82 -3.53 0.40
N GLU A 422 -39.03 -3.06 1.38
CA GLU A 422 -38.34 -3.93 2.35
C GLU A 422 -38.83 -3.74 3.81
N ASP A 423 -39.75 -2.81 4.08
CA ASP A 423 -40.18 -2.39 5.43
C ASP A 423 -38.98 -2.17 6.38
N LYS A 424 -37.89 -1.63 5.82
CA LYS A 424 -36.61 -1.39 6.51
C LYS A 424 -36.04 -0.04 6.12
N LYS A 425 -35.28 0.53 7.07
CA LYS A 425 -34.50 1.74 6.83
C LYS A 425 -33.26 1.43 6.01
N LEU A 426 -33.16 2.00 4.81
CA LEU A 426 -31.98 1.92 3.96
C LEU A 426 -31.07 3.10 4.19
N TRP A 427 -29.76 2.84 4.19
CA TRP A 427 -28.75 3.89 4.07
C TRP A 427 -28.30 3.97 2.61
N ILE A 428 -28.40 5.17 2.04
CA ILE A 428 -28.00 5.45 0.65
C ILE A 428 -26.93 6.53 0.69
N THR A 429 -25.76 6.20 0.14
CA THR A 429 -24.68 7.16 -0.13
C THR A 429 -24.81 7.54 -1.59
N LYS A 430 -25.22 8.78 -1.86
CA LYS A 430 -25.44 9.32 -3.21
C LYS A 430 -24.48 10.47 -3.52
N ALA A 431 -24.20 10.69 -4.79
CA ALA A 431 -23.60 11.92 -5.30
C ALA A 431 -24.59 12.65 -6.20
N ALA A 432 -24.99 13.85 -5.78
CA ALA A 432 -25.72 14.77 -6.64
C ALA A 432 -24.73 15.48 -7.56
N MET A 433 -25.08 15.65 -8.83
CA MET A 433 -24.19 16.28 -9.81
C MET A 433 -24.93 17.02 -10.92
N SER A 434 -24.24 17.97 -11.51
CA SER A 434 -24.67 18.68 -12.73
C SER A 434 -23.52 18.71 -13.74
N ILE A 435 -23.88 18.61 -15.02
CA ILE A 435 -22.92 18.59 -16.14
C ILE A 435 -23.25 19.66 -17.17
N THR A 436 -22.22 20.12 -17.88
CA THR A 436 -22.34 21.17 -18.90
C THR A 436 -21.32 20.96 -20.03
N ASP A 437 -21.71 21.27 -21.27
CA ASP A 437 -20.81 21.40 -22.42
C ASP A 437 -20.76 22.84 -22.98
N GLY A 438 -21.30 23.81 -22.24
CA GLY A 438 -21.43 25.20 -22.64
C GLY A 438 -21.98 26.08 -21.50
N ASP A 439 -23.04 26.84 -21.77
CA ASP A 439 -23.64 27.77 -20.79
C ASP A 439 -24.85 27.18 -20.04
N ILE A 440 -25.29 25.97 -20.37
CA ILE A 440 -26.47 25.34 -19.77
C ILE A 440 -26.03 24.17 -18.90
N ASP A 441 -26.39 24.25 -17.63
CA ASP A 441 -26.19 23.18 -16.66
C ASP A 441 -27.39 22.21 -16.68
N TYR A 442 -27.09 20.92 -16.76
CA TYR A 442 -28.08 19.85 -16.68
C TYR A 442 -27.91 19.09 -15.38
N GLU A 443 -28.97 19.06 -14.57
CA GLU A 443 -29.04 18.21 -13.38
C GLU A 443 -29.17 16.73 -13.79
N CYS A 444 -28.33 15.88 -13.21
CA CYS A 444 -28.39 14.44 -13.42
C CYS A 444 -29.12 13.75 -12.26
N LEU A 445 -29.64 12.56 -12.52
CA LEU A 445 -30.04 11.67 -11.44
C LEU A 445 -28.82 11.36 -10.54
N PRO A 446 -29.00 11.28 -9.22
CA PRO A 446 -27.88 11.05 -8.32
C PRO A 446 -27.22 9.70 -8.58
N LEU A 447 -25.89 9.70 -8.51
CA LEU A 447 -25.09 8.48 -8.59
C LEU A 447 -25.11 7.76 -7.24
N THR A 448 -25.58 6.52 -7.23
CA THR A 448 -25.39 5.61 -6.09
C THR A 448 -24.20 4.69 -6.29
N ASP A 449 -23.72 4.54 -7.53
CA ASP A 449 -22.54 3.77 -7.88
C ASP A 449 -21.28 4.61 -7.78
N TRP A 450 -20.51 4.38 -6.71
CA TRP A 450 -19.30 5.14 -6.43
C TRP A 450 -18.09 4.71 -7.26
N LYS A 451 -18.15 3.59 -8.00
CA LYS A 451 -17.14 3.28 -9.02
C LYS A 451 -17.15 4.34 -10.14
N ILE A 452 -18.32 4.88 -10.45
CA ILE A 452 -18.52 5.96 -11.44
C ILE A 452 -18.41 7.34 -10.77
N ALA A 453 -18.93 7.51 -9.55
CA ALA A 453 -18.92 8.82 -8.90
C ALA A 453 -17.51 9.32 -8.53
N LEU A 454 -16.58 8.43 -8.16
CA LEU A 454 -15.22 8.83 -7.75
C LEU A 454 -14.41 9.52 -8.87
N PRO A 455 -14.29 8.97 -10.10
CA PRO A 455 -13.57 9.67 -11.17
C PRO A 455 -14.27 10.96 -11.64
N ILE A 456 -15.61 11.04 -11.51
CA ILE A 456 -16.37 12.26 -11.78
C ILE A 456 -16.03 13.35 -10.76
N GLU A 457 -15.96 13.02 -9.47
CA GLU A 457 -15.53 13.94 -8.42
C GLU A 457 -14.10 14.42 -8.65
N GLU A 458 -13.19 13.51 -9.04
CA GLU A 458 -11.82 13.87 -9.34
C GLU A 458 -11.73 14.82 -10.55
N SER A 459 -12.52 14.58 -11.59
CA SER A 459 -12.59 15.45 -12.76
C SER A 459 -13.17 16.82 -12.44
N HIS A 460 -14.19 16.87 -11.57
CA HIS A 460 -14.74 18.11 -11.02
C HIS A 460 -13.68 18.89 -10.24
N PHE A 461 -12.99 18.24 -9.31
CA PHE A 461 -11.93 18.85 -8.51
C PHE A 461 -10.79 19.38 -9.38
N LYS A 462 -10.41 18.65 -10.43
CA LYS A 462 -9.37 19.06 -11.40
C LYS A 462 -9.88 20.02 -12.49
N SER A 463 -11.17 20.36 -12.50
CA SER A 463 -11.82 21.18 -13.55
C SER A 463 -11.56 20.66 -14.98
N LYS A 464 -11.47 19.34 -15.14
CA LYS A 464 -11.21 18.67 -16.42
C LYS A 464 -12.52 18.26 -17.09
N LYS A 465 -12.51 18.23 -18.42
CA LYS A 465 -13.56 17.57 -19.20
C LYS A 465 -13.51 16.07 -18.97
N ILE A 466 -14.68 15.43 -19.05
CA ILE A 466 -14.86 13.99 -18.90
C ILE A 466 -15.88 13.51 -19.93
N LYS A 467 -15.59 12.37 -20.55
CA LYS A 467 -16.53 11.71 -21.46
C LYS A 467 -17.43 10.77 -20.68
N LEU A 468 -18.73 11.03 -20.72
CA LEU A 468 -19.74 10.26 -20.00
C LEU A 468 -20.67 9.57 -20.98
N VAL A 469 -21.09 8.35 -20.62
CA VAL A 469 -22.24 7.70 -21.24
C VAL A 469 -23.48 8.11 -20.47
N VAL A 470 -24.41 8.79 -21.12
CA VAL A 470 -25.64 9.29 -20.51
C VAL A 470 -26.87 8.74 -21.22
N LYS A 471 -27.95 8.52 -20.48
CA LYS A 471 -29.27 8.17 -21.02
C LYS A 471 -30.35 9.03 -20.37
N PRO A 472 -31.24 9.68 -21.15
CA PRO A 472 -32.38 10.38 -20.58
C PRO A 472 -33.43 9.42 -20.03
N LEU A 473 -34.03 9.76 -18.90
CA LEU A 473 -35.13 9.03 -18.27
C LEU A 473 -36.23 10.01 -17.84
N ASP A 474 -37.47 9.65 -18.08
CA ASP A 474 -38.64 10.40 -17.61
C ASP A 474 -39.04 9.91 -16.21
N ILE A 475 -38.81 10.73 -15.19
CA ILE A 475 -39.04 10.40 -13.77
C ILE A 475 -40.22 11.20 -13.23
N LYS A 476 -41.16 10.53 -12.57
CA LYS A 476 -42.29 11.15 -11.87
C LYS A 476 -41.85 11.59 -10.46
N TYR A 477 -41.86 12.89 -10.19
CA TYR A 477 -41.47 13.47 -8.88
C TYR A 477 -42.67 13.63 -7.92
N ASN A 478 -43.86 13.76 -8.49
CA ASN A 478 -45.14 13.77 -7.80
C ASN A 478 -46.26 13.44 -8.82
N SER A 479 -47.52 13.51 -8.41
CA SER A 479 -48.67 13.15 -9.27
C SER A 479 -48.80 14.03 -10.52
N ASN A 480 -48.21 15.23 -10.53
CA ASN A 480 -48.43 16.24 -11.57
C ASN A 480 -47.14 16.63 -12.30
N GLU A 481 -45.99 16.04 -11.95
CA GLU A 481 -44.69 16.48 -12.43
C GLU A 481 -43.84 15.30 -12.89
N VAL A 482 -43.53 15.30 -14.18
CA VAL A 482 -42.57 14.39 -14.81
C VAL A 482 -41.42 15.23 -15.33
N ARG A 483 -40.19 14.87 -14.96
CA ARG A 483 -38.97 15.53 -15.43
C ARG A 483 -38.12 14.54 -16.19
N ARG A 484 -37.60 14.98 -17.34
CA ARG A 484 -36.60 14.25 -18.11
C ARG A 484 -35.22 14.56 -17.53
N ASN A 485 -34.58 13.57 -16.94
CA ASN A 485 -33.27 13.71 -16.30
C ASN A 485 -32.27 12.78 -16.97
N LEU A 486 -30.98 13.14 -16.92
CA LEU A 486 -29.92 12.25 -17.39
C LEU A 486 -29.50 11.30 -16.27
N VAL A 487 -29.48 10.00 -16.55
CA VAL A 487 -28.69 9.04 -15.78
C VAL A 487 -27.32 8.88 -16.44
N VAL A 488 -26.27 8.92 -15.62
CA VAL A 488 -24.91 8.60 -16.07
C VAL A 488 -24.71 7.10 -15.90
N LEU A 489 -24.42 6.40 -17.00
CA LEU A 489 -24.26 4.94 -17.03
C LEU A 489 -22.80 4.51 -16.86
N ASP A 490 -21.86 5.29 -17.41
CA ASP A 490 -20.44 4.95 -17.41
C ASP A 490 -19.54 6.14 -17.77
N ILE A 491 -18.23 5.94 -17.69
CA ILE A 491 -17.18 6.88 -18.09
C ILE A 491 -16.33 6.25 -19.19
N ILE A 492 -16.13 6.98 -20.29
CA ILE A 492 -15.20 6.57 -21.34
C ILE A 492 -13.79 7.03 -20.96
N LYS A 493 -12.91 6.09 -20.65
CA LYS A 493 -11.49 6.38 -20.43
C LYS A 493 -10.86 6.80 -21.75
N GLU A 494 -10.15 7.92 -21.76
CA GLU A 494 -9.24 8.24 -22.86
C GLU A 494 -8.03 7.31 -22.73
N THR A 495 -7.83 6.45 -23.73
CA THR A 495 -6.64 5.59 -23.89
C THR A 495 -5.40 6.41 -24.16
#